data_AF-A0AA51YGH2-F1
#
_entry.id   AF-A0AA51YGH2-F1
#
_cell.length_a   1.000
_cell.length_b   1.000
_cell.length_c   1.000
_cell.angle_alpha   90.00
_cell.angle_beta   90.00
_cell.angle_gamma   90.00
#
_symmetry.space_group_name_H-M   'P 1'
#
loop_
_entity.id
_entity.type
_entity.pdbx_description
1 polymer ?
#
loop_
_entity_poly.entity_id
_entity_poly.type
_entity_poly.pdbx_seq_one_letter_code
_entity_poly.pdbx_strand_id
1 'polypeptide(L)' 'MKKGELVQYLVGKRKNIDFSKPAFSVERQDPYVIMQRILSISYSDRNKMRFSKDVLHYMEKNAGADKLFTLNDHVRERMR' A
#
# COMPACT_ATOMS: atom_id res chain seq x y z
N MET A 1 15.13 2.54 3.30
CA MET A 1 16.27 3.17 3.99
C MET A 1 17.59 2.54 3.52
N LYS A 2 18.51 3.32 2.95
CA LYS A 2 19.79 2.86 2.36
C LYS A 2 20.92 2.65 3.37
N LYS A 3 20.68 1.86 4.43
CA LYS A 3 21.65 1.66 5.52
C LYS A 3 22.93 0.93 5.06
N GLY A 4 22.79 -0.07 4.18
CA GLY A 4 23.94 -0.83 3.65
C GLY A 4 24.86 0.00 2.74
N GLU A 5 24.29 0.84 1.89
CA GLU A 5 25.06 1.74 1.02
C GLU A 5 25.85 2.77 1.83
N LEU A 6 25.29 3.25 2.95
CA LEU A 6 25.96 4.18 3.87
C LEU A 6 27.15 3.51 4.57
N VAL A 7 26.99 2.29 5.06
CA VAL A 7 28.11 1.54 5.67
C VAL A 7 29.24 1.35 4.67
N GLN A 8 28.94 1.04 3.41
CA GLN A 8 29.97 0.87 2.38
C GLN A 8 30.67 2.17 2.00
N TYR A 9 29.97 3.31 2.03
CA TYR A 9 30.57 4.62 1.85
C TYR A 9 31.53 4.97 3.01
N LEU A 10 31.09 4.75 4.25
CA LEU A 10 31.91 5.03 5.44
C LEU A 10 33.18 4.17 5.52
N VAL A 11 33.10 2.91 5.09
CA VAL A 11 34.25 1.98 5.05
C VAL A 11 35.10 2.21 3.78
N GLY A 12 34.83 3.25 2.99
CA GLY A 12 35.59 3.62 1.79
C GLY A 12 35.44 2.66 0.61
N LYS A 13 34.58 1.62 0.74
CA LYS A 13 34.27 0.66 -0.33
C LYS A 13 33.46 1.29 -1.45
N ARG A 14 32.85 2.46 -1.20
CA ARG A 14 32.05 3.20 -2.17
C ARG A 14 32.43 4.67 -2.16
N LYS A 15 32.64 5.26 -3.33
CA LYS A 15 33.04 6.68 -3.46
C LYS A 15 31.89 7.67 -3.30
N ASN A 16 30.66 7.29 -3.62
CA ASN A 16 29.48 8.16 -3.60
C ASN A 16 28.25 7.42 -3.08
N ILE A 17 27.35 8.17 -2.44
CA ILE A 17 26.02 7.71 -2.01
C ILE A 17 24.96 8.70 -2.49
N ASP A 18 23.88 8.16 -3.07
CA ASP A 18 22.75 8.95 -3.54
C ASP A 18 21.54 8.71 -2.63
N PHE A 19 21.20 9.71 -1.84
CA PHE A 19 20.03 9.73 -0.95
C PHE A 19 18.76 10.24 -1.64
N SER A 20 18.83 10.73 -2.87
CA SER A 20 17.64 11.17 -3.62
C SER A 20 16.72 10.00 -4.02
N LYS A 21 17.21 8.76 -3.85
CA LYS A 21 16.48 7.52 -4.15
C LYS A 21 16.27 6.65 -2.90
N PRO A 22 15.06 6.08 -2.72
CA PRO A 22 13.89 6.28 -3.56
C PRO A 22 13.33 7.69 -3.38
N ALA A 23 12.95 8.33 -4.49
CA ALA A 23 12.17 9.56 -4.42
C ALA A 23 10.94 9.25 -3.56
N PHE A 24 10.68 10.09 -2.55
CA PHE A 24 9.48 9.96 -1.74
C PHE A 24 8.28 10.20 -2.66
N SER A 25 7.68 9.13 -3.17
CA SER A 25 6.44 9.25 -3.92
C SER A 25 5.36 9.65 -2.92
N VAL A 26 4.80 10.85 -3.09
CA VAL A 26 3.58 11.28 -2.39
C VAL A 26 2.38 10.54 -3.00
N GLU A 27 2.47 9.23 -3.13
CA GLU A 27 1.27 8.43 -3.28
C GLU A 27 0.61 8.46 -1.91
N ARG A 28 -0.40 9.31 -1.73
CA ARG A 28 -1.25 9.28 -0.54
C ARG A 28 -1.97 7.93 -0.51
N GLN A 29 -1.31 6.93 0.07
CA GLN A 29 -1.87 5.63 0.39
C GLN A 29 -2.48 5.72 1.80
N ASP A 30 -3.40 6.67 1.99
CA ASP A 30 -4.07 6.80 3.28
C ASP A 30 -5.00 5.57 3.43
N PRO A 31 -4.77 4.71 4.45
CA PRO A 31 -5.65 3.58 4.71
C PRO A 31 -7.11 4.02 4.84
N TYR A 32 -7.36 5.24 5.31
CA TYR A 32 -8.69 5.82 5.44
C TYR A 32 -9.40 6.01 4.07
N VAL A 33 -8.67 6.47 3.05
CA VAL A 33 -9.23 6.64 1.69
C VAL A 33 -9.61 5.28 1.09
N ILE A 34 -8.79 4.26 1.32
CA ILE A 34 -9.09 2.90 0.84
C ILE A 34 -10.28 2.31 1.60
N MET A 35 -10.38 2.53 2.91
CA MET A 35 -11.54 2.14 3.73
C MET A 35 -12.82 2.78 3.22
N GLN A 36 -12.81 4.09 3.00
CA GLN A 36 -13.98 4.80 2.47
C GLN A 36 -14.38 4.27 1.09
N ARG A 37 -13.42 3.96 0.22
CA ARG A 37 -13.70 3.38 -1.09
C ARG A 37 -14.34 1.99 -0.99
N ILE A 38 -13.84 1.11 -0.11
CA ILE A 38 -14.42 -0.22 0.14
C ILE A 38 -15.88 -0.11 0.58
N LEU A 39 -16.16 0.83 1.50
CA LEU A 39 -17.51 1.08 2.02
C LEU A 39 -18.43 1.72 0.98
N SER A 40 -17.89 2.57 0.09
CA SER A 40 -18.67 3.31 -0.92
C SER A 40 -18.90 2.55 -2.22
N ILE A 41 -18.15 1.48 -2.47
CA ILE A 41 -18.26 0.67 -3.69
C ILE A 41 -19.63 -0.04 -3.76
N SER A 42 -20.32 0.10 -4.89
CA SER A 42 -21.58 -0.59 -5.14
C SER A 42 -21.39 -2.09 -5.35
N TYR A 43 -22.42 -2.90 -5.07
CA TYR A 43 -22.40 -4.35 -5.33
C TYR A 43 -22.06 -4.68 -6.80
N SER A 44 -22.56 -3.87 -7.74
CA SER A 44 -22.31 -4.05 -9.17
C SER A 44 -20.83 -3.86 -9.54
N ASP A 45 -20.15 -2.91 -8.90
CA ASP A 45 -18.74 -2.63 -9.14
C ASP A 45 -17.84 -3.65 -8.43
N ARG A 46 -18.25 -4.18 -7.27
CA ARG A 46 -17.58 -5.34 -6.63
C ARG A 46 -17.50 -6.52 -7.58
N ASN A 47 -18.60 -6.80 -8.28
CA ASN A 47 -18.66 -7.90 -9.23
C ASN A 47 -17.74 -7.65 -10.44
N LYS A 48 -17.65 -6.40 -10.93
CA LYS A 48 -16.72 -6.01 -12.00
C LYS A 48 -15.25 -6.09 -11.59
N MET A 49 -14.94 -5.88 -10.31
CA MET A 49 -13.58 -5.97 -9.77
C MET A 49 -13.05 -7.41 -9.64
N ARG A 50 -13.88 -8.43 -9.88
CA ARG A 50 -13.50 -9.86 -9.92
C ARG A 50 -12.69 -10.29 -8.69
N PHE A 51 -13.06 -9.79 -7.51
CA PHE A 51 -12.53 -10.30 -6.25
C PHE A 51 -13.28 -11.58 -5.85
N SER A 52 -12.60 -12.47 -5.13
CA SER A 52 -13.29 -13.61 -4.51
C SER A 52 -14.18 -13.13 -3.36
N LYS A 53 -15.18 -13.95 -3.02
CA LYS A 53 -16.09 -13.69 -1.90
C LYS A 53 -15.33 -13.46 -0.58
N ASP A 54 -14.29 -14.26 -0.32
CA ASP A 54 -13.50 -14.17 0.91
C ASP A 54 -12.73 -12.85 1.01
N VAL A 55 -12.20 -12.37 -0.13
CA VAL A 55 -11.47 -11.09 -0.19
C VAL A 55 -12.42 -9.92 0.07
N LEU A 56 -13.62 -9.94 -0.53
CA LEU A 56 -14.64 -8.92 -0.27
C LEU A 56 -15.09 -8.91 1.19
N HIS A 57 -15.36 -10.10 1.75
CA HIS A 57 -15.74 -10.22 3.16
C HIS A 57 -14.63 -9.71 4.10
N TYR A 58 -13.38 -10.05 3.81
CA TYR A 58 -12.23 -9.55 4.56
C TYR A 58 -12.13 -8.02 4.49
N MET A 59 -12.27 -7.42 3.31
CA MET A 59 -12.24 -5.97 3.14
C MET A 59 -13.33 -5.27 3.94
N GLU A 60 -14.58 -5.73 3.84
CA GLU A 60 -15.74 -5.14 4.52
C GLU A 60 -15.59 -5.21 6.03
N LYS A 61 -15.20 -6.38 6.55
CA LYS A 61 -15.02 -6.62 7.98
C LYS A 61 -13.96 -5.70 8.57
N ASN A 62 -12.85 -5.49 7.87
CA ASN A 62 -11.78 -4.64 8.37
C ASN A 62 -12.07 -3.15 8.14
N ALA A 63 -12.72 -2.76 7.04
CA ALA A 63 -13.13 -1.38 6.78
C ALA A 63 -14.17 -0.89 7.79
N GLY A 64 -15.08 -1.75 8.25
CA GLY A 64 -16.07 -1.42 9.27
C GLY A 64 -15.56 -1.47 10.72
N ALA A 65 -14.33 -1.95 10.95
CA ALA A 65 -13.77 -2.10 12.30
C ALA A 65 -13.01 -0.87 12.81
N ASP A 66 -13.01 0.25 12.06
CA ASP A 66 -12.27 1.49 12.33
C ASP A 66 -10.79 1.27 12.72
N LYS A 67 -10.22 0.15 12.29
CA LYS A 67 -8.86 -0.27 12.61
C LYS A 67 -8.02 -0.25 11.34
N LEU A 68 -6.81 0.30 11.46
CA LEU A 68 -5.79 0.19 10.42
C LEU A 68 -5.54 -1.29 10.09
N PHE A 69 -5.80 -1.68 8.84
CA PHE A 69 -5.51 -3.02 8.33
C PHE A 69 -4.67 -2.96 7.06
N THR A 70 -3.88 -4.00 6.85
CA THR A 70 -3.03 -4.12 5.68
C THR A 70 -3.74 -4.94 4.62
N LEU A 71 -3.90 -4.37 3.43
CA LEU A 71 -4.33 -5.10 2.24
C LEU A 71 -3.14 -5.68 1.49
N ASN A 72 -3.34 -6.80 0.81
CA ASN A 72 -2.37 -7.31 -0.16
C ASN A 72 -2.14 -6.29 -1.29
N ASP A 73 -0.93 -6.22 -1.83
CA ASP A 73 -0.56 -5.23 -2.85
C ASP A 73 -1.45 -5.35 -4.10
N HIS A 74 -1.78 -6.57 -4.53
CA HIS A 74 -2.69 -6.81 -5.66
C HIS A 74 -4.08 -6.21 -5.44
N VAL A 75 -4.57 -6.31 -4.21
CA VAL A 75 -5.86 -5.78 -3.81
C VAL A 75 -5.79 -4.27 -3.69
N ARG A 76 -4.70 -3.75 -3.12
CA ARG A 76 -4.46 -2.31 -2.97
C ARG A 76 -4.40 -1.61 -4.33
N GLU A 77 -3.75 -2.21 -5.33
CA GLU A 77 -3.64 -1.65 -6.67
C GLU A 77 -5.00 -1.48 -7.35
N ARG A 78 -5.91 -2.44 -7.16
CA ARG A 78 -7.30 -2.36 -7.68
C ARG A 78 -8.18 -1.35 -6.94
N MET A 79 -7.76 -0.93 -5.74
CA MET A 79 -8.43 0.08 -4.92
C MET A 79 -7.80 1.47 -5.02
N ARG A 80 -6.75 1.63 -5.85
CA ARG A 80 -6.28 2.94 -6.34
C ARG A 80 -7.21 3.45 -7.43
#